data_AF-A0A6A5A9I0-F1
#
_entry.id   AF-A0A6A5A9I0-F1
#
_cell.length_a   1.000
_cell.length_b   1.000
_cell.length_c   1.000
_cell.angle_alpha   90.00
_cell.angle_beta   90.00
_cell.angle_gamma   90.00
#
_symmetry.space_group_name_H-M   'P 1'
#
loop_
_entity.id
_entity.type
_entity.pdbx_description
1 polymer ?
#
loop_
_entity_poly.entity_id
_entity_poly.type
_entity_poly.pdbx_seq_one_letter_code
_entity_poly.pdbx_strand_id
1 'polypeptide(L)'
;MWTYPMRFRKYLYETYELFRADAMSIFKHDVGELRHLPPMDIGTLLSDDANKNKKLGRIIKPKYNTRMAFSNDYSPQQNAVAECRIGIVVQKMRAMLIEGALPKFLWALALDYASWLINISPSASNTGVAPY
;
A
#
# COMPACT_ATOMS: atom_id res chain seq x y z
N MET A 1 -15.23 -24.06 20.58
CA MET A 1 -16.59 -23.63 21.00
C MET A 1 -16.51 -23.31 22.48
N TRP A 2 -16.85 -22.09 22.90
CA TRP A 2 -16.73 -21.64 24.29
C TRP A 2 -17.97 -22.07 25.08
N THR A 3 -17.80 -22.99 26.03
CA THR A 3 -18.89 -23.47 26.89
C THR A 3 -18.47 -23.39 28.34
N TYR A 4 -19.11 -22.52 29.12
CA TYR A 4 -18.84 -22.34 30.53
C TYR A 4 -20.03 -22.81 31.36
N PRO A 5 -19.93 -23.98 32.03
CA PRO A 5 -21.03 -24.52 32.80
C PRO A 5 -21.27 -23.68 34.05
N MET A 6 -22.52 -23.21 34.22
CA MET A 6 -22.95 -22.46 35.39
C MET A 6 -23.95 -23.26 36.20
N ARG A 7 -23.68 -23.42 37.51
CA ARG A 7 -24.56 -24.16 38.42
C ARG A 7 -25.75 -23.34 38.94
N PHE A 8 -25.57 -22.02 39.10
CA PHE A 8 -26.61 -21.10 39.58
C PHE A 8 -26.49 -19.74 38.89
N ARG A 9 -27.63 -19.05 38.70
CA ARG A 9 -27.71 -17.76 38.00
C ARG A 9 -26.85 -16.64 38.62
N LYS A 10 -26.61 -16.70 39.94
CA LYS A 10 -25.77 -15.72 40.65
C LYS A 10 -24.31 -15.69 40.16
N TYR A 11 -23.83 -16.77 39.53
CA TYR A 11 -22.48 -16.87 38.97
C TYR A 11 -22.35 -16.31 37.54
N LEU A 12 -23.43 -15.73 36.99
CA LEU A 12 -23.44 -15.22 35.63
C LEU A 12 -22.35 -14.18 35.36
N TYR A 13 -22.21 -13.21 36.26
CA TYR A 13 -21.22 -12.14 36.09
C TYR A 13 -19.79 -12.65 36.21
N GLU A 14 -19.52 -13.53 37.17
CA GLU A 14 -18.21 -14.16 37.32
C GLU A 14 -17.83 -14.98 36.09
N THR A 15 -18.78 -15.76 35.56
CA THR A 15 -18.58 -16.56 34.36
C THR A 15 -18.39 -15.70 33.11
N TYR A 16 -19.11 -14.57 33.02
CA TYR A 16 -18.94 -13.60 31.95
C TYR A 16 -17.55 -12.95 31.97
N GLU A 17 -17.05 -12.57 33.15
CA GLU A 17 -15.71 -11.98 33.26
C GLU A 17 -14.61 -12.97 32.89
N LEU A 18 -14.75 -14.26 33.24
CA LEU A 18 -13.85 -15.32 32.80
C LEU A 18 -13.84 -15.45 31.26
N PHE A 19 -15.03 -15.55 30.64
CA PHE A 19 -15.14 -15.58 29.18
C PHE A 19 -14.52 -14.34 28.54
N ARG A 20 -14.81 -13.15 29.07
CA ARG A 20 -14.30 -11.88 28.54
C ARG A 20 -12.78 -11.84 28.60
N ALA A 21 -12.17 -12.27 29.71
CA ALA A 21 -10.73 -12.30 29.88
C ALA A 21 -10.07 -13.28 28.90
N ASP A 22 -10.60 -14.50 28.80
CA ASP A 22 -10.06 -15.51 27.89
C ASP A 22 -10.20 -15.10 26.42
N ALA A 23 -11.39 -14.63 26.02
CA ALA A 23 -11.63 -14.14 24.67
C ALA A 23 -10.73 -12.96 24.32
N MET A 24 -10.50 -12.03 25.26
CA MET A 24 -9.60 -10.90 25.07
C MET A 24 -8.13 -11.34 24.98
N SER A 25 -7.74 -12.39 25.70
CA SER A 25 -6.40 -12.96 25.64
C SER A 25 -6.13 -13.61 24.27
N ILE A 26 -7.06 -14.43 23.79
CA ILE A 26 -6.97 -15.05 22.46
C ILE A 26 -6.97 -13.97 21.38
N PHE A 27 -7.88 -12.99 21.46
CA PHE A 27 -7.91 -11.89 20.51
C PHE A 27 -6.61 -11.09 20.49
N LYS A 28 -6.00 -10.82 21.65
CA LYS A 28 -4.70 -10.13 21.72
C LYS A 28 -3.56 -10.96 21.14
N HIS A 29 -3.55 -12.27 21.39
CA HIS A 29 -2.59 -13.19 20.81
C HIS A 29 -2.73 -13.22 19.29
N ASP A 30 -3.95 -13.42 18.78
CA ASP A 30 -4.22 -13.52 17.34
C ASP A 30 -3.97 -12.18 16.63
N VAL A 31 -4.31 -11.04 17.24
CA VAL A 31 -3.93 -9.72 16.74
C VAL A 31 -2.40 -9.52 16.78
N GLY A 32 -1.72 -10.12 17.75
CA GLY A 32 -0.26 -10.15 17.83
C GLY A 32 0.37 -10.96 16.70
N GLU A 33 -0.16 -12.13 16.38
CA GLU A 33 0.25 -12.97 15.24
C GLU A 33 -0.13 -12.35 13.88
N LEU A 34 -1.27 -11.64 13.82
CA LEU A 34 -1.72 -10.87 12.66
C LEU A 34 -0.99 -9.52 12.53
N ARG A 35 -0.13 -9.12 13.48
CA ARG A 35 0.88 -8.10 13.19
C ARG A 35 1.91 -8.77 12.28
N HIS A 36 1.53 -8.79 11.01
CA HIS A 36 2.35 -9.08 9.87
C HIS A 36 3.77 -8.58 10.13
N LEU A 37 4.75 -9.46 9.85
CA LEU A 37 6.12 -9.06 9.55
C LEU A 37 6.09 -7.67 8.90
N PRO A 38 6.89 -6.69 9.37
CA PRO A 38 6.90 -5.35 8.77
C PRO A 38 6.98 -5.54 7.26
N PRO A 39 6.06 -4.93 6.48
CA PRO A 39 5.84 -5.32 5.09
C PRO A 39 7.19 -5.32 4.37
N MET A 40 7.65 -6.51 4.01
CA MET A 40 8.90 -6.70 3.26
C MET A 40 8.69 -6.43 1.77
N ASP A 41 7.57 -5.81 1.39
CA ASP A 41 7.18 -5.66 -0.02
C ASP A 41 8.17 -4.80 -0.82
N ILE A 42 8.82 -3.83 -0.18
CA ILE A 42 9.77 -2.95 -0.85
C ILE A 42 11.13 -3.00 -0.14
N GLY A 43 12.07 -3.75 -0.74
CA GLY A 43 13.43 -3.88 -0.22
C GLY A 43 14.26 -2.59 -0.33
N THR A 44 14.25 -1.96 -1.50
CA THR A 44 14.98 -0.70 -1.76
C THR A 44 14.10 0.25 -2.59
N LEU A 45 13.99 1.49 -2.16
CA LEU A 45 13.35 2.59 -2.89
C LEU A 45 14.43 3.53 -3.45
N LEU A 46 14.49 3.65 -4.77
CA LEU A 46 15.36 4.60 -5.47
C LEU A 46 14.61 5.92 -5.73
N SER A 47 15.24 7.06 -5.46
CA SER A 47 14.67 8.38 -5.75
C SER A 47 15.76 9.42 -6.04
N ASP A 48 15.36 10.64 -6.38
CA ASP A 48 16.30 11.77 -6.49
C ASP A 48 16.84 12.19 -5.11
N ASP A 49 17.99 12.88 -5.10
CA ASP A 49 18.67 13.32 -3.88
C ASP A 49 18.01 14.55 -3.22
N ALA A 50 16.73 14.81 -3.48
CA ALA A 50 16.03 15.93 -2.87
C ALA A 50 15.93 15.79 -1.34
N ASN A 51 16.06 16.91 -0.62
CA ASN A 51 15.99 16.95 0.84
C ASN A 51 14.69 16.32 1.42
N LYS A 52 13.56 16.44 0.69
CA LYS A 52 12.29 15.80 1.05
C LYS A 52 12.41 14.27 1.11
N ASN A 53 13.16 13.68 0.19
CA ASN A 53 13.35 12.23 0.07
C ASN A 53 14.31 11.72 1.13
N LYS A 54 15.38 12.47 1.43
CA LYS A 54 16.25 12.20 2.60
C LYS A 54 15.46 12.14 3.90
N LYS A 55 14.51 13.07 4.09
CA LYS A 55 13.64 13.11 5.27
C LYS A 55 12.70 11.89 5.31
N LEU A 56 12.16 11.49 4.17
CA LEU A 56 11.34 10.27 4.04
C LEU A 56 12.14 9.01 4.40
N GLY A 57 13.38 8.89 3.93
CA GLY A 57 14.28 7.77 4.22
C GLY A 57 14.45 7.48 5.71
N ARG A 58 14.53 8.55 6.52
CA ARG A 58 14.62 8.47 8.00
C ARG A 58 13.36 7.88 8.65
N ILE A 59 12.21 8.02 8.00
CA ILE A 59 10.92 7.53 8.50
C ILE A 59 10.69 6.08 8.03
N ILE A 60 10.94 5.80 6.75
CA ILE A 60 10.58 4.50 6.15
C ILE A 60 11.52 3.38 6.57
N LYS A 61 12.81 3.67 6.80
CA LYS A 61 13.77 2.64 7.18
C LYS A 61 13.44 1.98 8.53
N PRO A 62 13.18 2.72 9.63
CA PRO A 62 12.82 2.09 10.91
C PRO A 62 11.40 1.50 10.89
N LYS A 63 10.46 2.08 10.12
CA LYS A 63 9.05 1.67 10.14
C LYS A 63 8.75 0.46 9.25
N TYR A 64 9.39 0.36 8.09
CA TYR A 64 9.08 -0.63 7.06
C TYR A 64 10.29 -1.45 6.62
N ASN A 65 11.48 -1.21 7.21
CA ASN A 65 12.74 -1.82 6.82
C ASN A 65 13.19 -1.55 5.35
N THR A 66 12.48 -0.70 4.61
CA THR A 66 12.85 -0.27 3.24
C THR A 66 14.12 0.58 3.25
N ARG A 67 15.12 0.18 2.46
CA ARG A 67 16.32 1.00 2.23
C ARG A 67 16.02 2.10 1.22
N MET A 68 16.65 3.25 1.37
CA MET A 68 16.57 4.32 0.38
C MET A 68 17.89 4.45 -0.36
N ALA A 69 17.83 4.52 -1.68
CA ALA A 69 18.95 4.83 -2.56
C ALA A 69 18.66 6.15 -3.28
N PHE A 70 19.70 6.93 -3.55
CA PHE A 70 19.58 8.23 -4.19
C PHE A 70 20.35 8.24 -5.51
N SER A 71 19.77 8.88 -6.53
CA SER A 71 20.49 9.20 -7.75
C SER A 71 21.54 10.27 -7.49
N ASN A 72 22.57 10.31 -8.31
CA ASN A 72 23.52 11.42 -8.34
C ASN A 72 22.81 12.73 -8.71
N ASP A 73 23.39 13.84 -8.28
CA ASP A 73 22.93 15.16 -8.69
C ASP A 73 22.97 15.30 -10.23
N TYR A 74 21.97 16.02 -10.76
CA TYR A 74 21.81 16.30 -12.19
C TYR A 74 21.84 15.05 -13.10
N SER A 75 21.46 13.88 -12.56
CA SER A 75 21.44 12.60 -13.28
C SER A 75 20.01 12.03 -13.43
N PRO A 76 19.08 12.75 -14.08
CA PRO A 76 17.67 12.31 -14.20
C PRO A 76 17.52 10.96 -14.90
N GLN A 77 18.49 10.58 -15.74
CA GLN A 77 18.51 9.29 -16.43
C GLN A 77 18.52 8.09 -15.47
N GLN A 78 19.03 8.26 -14.24
CA GLN A 78 18.99 7.21 -13.21
C GLN A 78 17.56 6.95 -12.71
N ASN A 79 16.63 7.87 -12.93
CA ASN A 79 15.20 7.74 -12.60
C ASN A 79 14.33 7.56 -13.87
N ALA A 80 14.94 7.31 -15.04
CA ALA A 80 14.25 7.32 -16.33
C ALA A 80 13.02 6.39 -16.38
N VAL A 81 13.07 5.22 -15.73
CA VAL A 81 11.92 4.30 -15.69
C VAL A 81 10.72 4.93 -14.98
N ALA A 82 10.95 5.56 -13.83
CA ALA A 82 9.89 6.23 -13.07
C ALA A 82 9.35 7.44 -13.83
N GLU A 83 10.23 8.26 -14.42
CA GLU A 83 9.85 9.42 -15.21
C GLU A 83 9.03 9.03 -16.46
N CYS A 84 9.47 8.02 -17.21
CA CYS A 84 8.74 7.47 -18.35
C CYS A 84 7.37 6.93 -17.92
N ARG A 85 7.29 6.21 -16.80
CA ARG A 85 6.03 5.66 -16.30
C ARG A 85 5.04 6.77 -15.92
N ILE A 86 5.51 7.82 -15.23
CA ILE A 86 4.70 9.00 -14.91
C ILE A 86 4.22 9.69 -16.20
N GLY A 87 5.10 9.82 -17.19
CA GLY A 87 4.76 10.36 -18.51
C GLY A 87 3.60 9.62 -19.18
N ILE A 88 3.65 8.29 -19.22
CA ILE A 88 2.59 7.44 -19.81
C ILE A 88 1.26 7.63 -19.09
N VAL A 89 1.28 7.64 -17.75
CA VAL A 89 0.08 7.85 -16.92
C VAL A 89 -0.57 9.21 -17.23
N VAL A 90 0.23 10.28 -17.24
CA VAL A 90 -0.24 11.64 -17.53
C VAL A 90 -0.76 11.78 -18.96
N GLN A 91 -0.09 11.17 -19.94
CA GLN A 91 -0.52 11.18 -21.33
C GLN A 91 -1.89 10.50 -21.50
N LYS A 92 -2.07 9.30 -20.92
CA LYS A 92 -3.36 8.59 -20.97
C LYS A 92 -4.47 9.36 -20.28
N MET A 93 -4.20 9.90 -19.09
CA MET A 93 -5.15 10.77 -18.38
C MET A 93 -5.59 11.94 -19.26
N ARG A 94 -4.64 12.67 -19.86
CA ARG A 94 -4.93 13.82 -20.74
C ARG A 94 -5.72 13.41 -21.98
N ALA A 95 -5.34 12.31 -22.64
CA ALA A 95 -6.02 11.81 -23.81
C ALA A 95 -7.50 11.50 -23.51
N MET A 96 -7.78 10.82 -22.40
CA MET A 96 -9.16 10.54 -21.99
C MET A 96 -9.99 11.79 -21.70
N LEU A 97 -9.38 12.78 -21.05
CA LEU A 97 -10.06 14.04 -20.74
C LEU A 97 -10.36 14.85 -22.00
N ILE A 98 -9.42 14.89 -22.96
CA ILE A 98 -9.59 15.60 -24.23
C ILE A 98 -10.66 14.90 -25.08
N GLU A 99 -10.54 13.59 -25.27
CA GLU A 99 -11.46 12.82 -26.11
C GLU A 99 -12.89 12.82 -25.56
N GLY A 100 -13.03 12.71 -24.24
CA GLY A 100 -14.34 12.75 -23.57
C GLY A 100 -14.88 14.17 -23.34
N ALA A 101 -14.19 15.22 -23.78
CA ALA A 101 -14.49 16.62 -23.46
C ALA A 101 -14.76 16.84 -21.95
N LEU A 102 -14.01 16.14 -21.10
CA LEU A 102 -14.27 16.07 -19.67
C LEU A 102 -13.69 17.29 -18.93
N PRO A 103 -14.41 17.82 -17.93
CA PRO A 103 -13.95 18.95 -17.15
C PRO A 103 -12.74 18.59 -16.27
N LYS A 104 -11.91 19.60 -15.98
CA LYS A 104 -10.66 19.46 -15.22
C LYS A 104 -10.83 18.86 -13.82
N PHE A 105 -11.99 19.04 -13.17
CA PHE A 105 -12.21 18.48 -11.83
C PHE A 105 -12.22 16.94 -11.82
N LEU A 106 -12.39 16.29 -12.98
CA LEU A 106 -12.31 14.83 -13.14
C LEU A 106 -10.87 14.31 -13.30
N TRP A 107 -9.84 15.16 -13.18
CA TRP A 107 -8.44 14.75 -13.35
C TRP A 107 -8.03 13.60 -12.43
N ALA A 108 -8.44 13.62 -11.15
CA ALA A 108 -8.11 12.54 -10.21
C ALA A 108 -8.72 11.20 -10.66
N LEU A 109 -9.99 11.20 -11.08
CA LEU A 109 -10.65 10.00 -11.57
C LEU A 109 -10.01 9.48 -12.87
N ALA A 110 -9.67 10.39 -13.79
CA ALA A 110 -8.97 10.03 -15.02
C ALA A 110 -7.56 9.49 -14.75
N LEU A 111 -6.88 9.99 -13.71
CA LEU A 111 -5.56 9.51 -13.28
C LEU A 111 -5.64 8.09 -12.71
N ASP A 112 -6.63 7.85 -11.83
CA ASP A 112 -6.87 6.53 -11.24
C ASP A 112 -7.21 5.51 -12.31
N TYR A 113 -8.12 5.86 -13.23
CA TYR A 113 -8.49 4.98 -14.33
C TYR A 113 -7.32 4.74 -15.30
N ALA A 114 -6.51 5.78 -15.60
CA ALA A 114 -5.30 5.60 -16.42
C ALA A 114 -4.33 4.61 -15.78
N SER A 115 -4.11 4.74 -14.46
CA SER A 115 -3.21 3.88 -13.70
C SER A 115 -3.71 2.44 -13.67
N TRP A 116 -5.01 2.24 -13.42
CA TRP A 116 -5.65 0.93 -13.48
C TRP A 116 -5.49 0.30 -14.87
N LEU A 117 -5.86 1.03 -15.93
CA LEU A 117 -5.80 0.54 -17.30
C LEU A 117 -4.39 0.11 -17.70
N ILE A 118 -3.35 0.87 -17.34
CA ILE A 118 -1.96 0.51 -17.65
C ILE A 118 -1.56 -0.78 -16.92
N ASN A 119 -2.07 -1.02 -15.71
CA ASN A 119 -1.68 -2.19 -14.91
C ASN A 119 -2.41 -3.47 -15.33
N ILE A 120 -3.59 -3.38 -15.94
CA ILE A 120 -4.34 -4.54 -16.42
C ILE A 120 -4.23 -4.79 -17.92
N SER A 121 -3.75 -3.80 -18.70
CA SER A 121 -3.65 -3.94 -20.14
C SER A 121 -2.39 -4.72 -20.51
N PRO A 122 -2.49 -5.72 -21.40
CA PRO A 122 -1.33 -6.39 -21.95
C PRO A 122 -0.50 -5.40 -22.76
N SER A 123 0.83 -5.57 -22.76
CA SER A 123 1.72 -4.78 -23.61
C SER A 123 2.52 -5.68 -24.53
N ALA A 124 2.73 -5.24 -25.77
CA ALA A 124 3.57 -5.96 -26.74
C ALA A 124 5.00 -6.11 -26.22
N SER A 125 5.51 -5.09 -25.52
CA SER A 125 6.81 -5.12 -24.83
C SER A 125 6.93 -6.18 -23.74
N ASN A 126 5.80 -6.66 -23.21
CA ASN A 126 5.74 -7.70 -22.18
C ASN A 126 5.08 -8.98 -22.72
N THR A 127 5.28 -9.31 -24.00
CA THR A 127 4.75 -10.54 -24.64
C THR A 127 3.24 -10.72 -24.50
N GLY A 128 2.48 -9.61 -24.47
CA GLY A 128 1.03 -9.64 -24.30
C GLY A 128 0.58 -9.95 -22.87
N VAL A 129 1.47 -9.83 -21.87
CA VAL A 129 1.16 -10.00 -20.45
C VAL A 129 0.98 -8.63 -19.79
N ALA A 130 -0.04 -8.50 -18.94
CA ALA A 130 -0.28 -7.29 -18.16
C ALA A 130 0.70 -7.21 -16.96
N PRO A 131 1.00 -6.01 -16.45
CA PRO A 131 1.84 -5.86 -15.26
C PRO A 131 1.30 -6.54 -13.98
N TYR A 132 -0.04 -6.69 -13.86
CA TYR A 132 -0.73 -7.40 -12.79
C TYR A 132 -1.31 -8.72 -13.30
#